data_AF-A0A963JC09-F1
#
_entry.id   AF-A0A963JC09-F1
#
_cell.length_a   1.000
_cell.length_b   1.000
_cell.length_c   1.000
_cell.angle_alpha   90.00
_cell.angle_beta   90.00
_cell.angle_gamma   90.00
#
_symmetry.space_group_name_H-M   'P 1'
#
loop_
_entity.id
_entity.type
_entity.pdbx_description
1 polymer ?
#
loop_
_entity_poly.entity_id
_entity_poly.type
_entity_poly.pdbx_seq_one_letter_code
_entity_poly.pdbx_strand_id
1 'polypeptide(L)'
;KIAFFHHTQFPAPDVFNILPWRDEIIDSLLACDLVGFHVPRFAQNFCAVVESLREGVVRHEAPISLPIIARPCALSEPRVTVQLDLEGRSIVIDTCPIGTAPAIIAKTVNSPEGKARTERIRRDM
;
A
#
# COMPACT_ATOMS: atom_id res chain seq x y z
N LYS A 1 -17.53 -6.60 8.13
CA LYS A 1 -16.51 -6.39 7.08
C LYS A 1 -15.37 -5.58 7.67
N ILE A 2 -14.12 -5.96 7.42
CA ILE A 2 -12.88 -5.40 7.97
C ILE A 2 -11.96 -5.03 6.81
N ALA A 3 -11.45 -3.81 6.81
CA ALA A 3 -10.44 -3.34 5.87
C ALA A 3 -9.16 -3.01 6.63
N PHE A 4 -8.02 -3.46 6.12
CA PHE A 4 -6.70 -3.16 6.65
C PHE A 4 -5.88 -2.44 5.57
N PHE A 5 -5.08 -1.46 5.97
CA PHE A 5 -4.16 -0.77 5.07
C PHE A 5 -2.74 -0.81 5.64
N HIS A 6 -1.79 -1.33 4.86
CA HIS A 6 -0.39 -1.43 5.26
C HIS A 6 0.39 -0.19 4.84
N HIS A 7 0.78 0.62 5.83
CA HIS A 7 1.42 1.91 5.61
C HIS A 7 2.92 1.86 5.26
N THR A 8 3.60 0.79 5.63
CA THR A 8 5.03 0.64 5.33
C THR A 8 5.24 -0.22 4.09
N GLN A 9 6.49 -0.47 3.74
CA GLN A 9 6.81 -1.42 2.67
C GLN A 9 6.37 -2.82 3.08
N PHE A 10 5.79 -3.58 2.15
CA PHE A 10 5.55 -5.01 2.35
C PHE A 10 6.70 -5.80 1.68
N PRO A 11 7.48 -6.59 2.45
CA PRO A 11 8.68 -7.25 1.93
C PRO A 11 8.35 -8.41 0.98
N ALA A 12 9.29 -8.77 0.12
CA ALA A 12 9.16 -9.94 -0.76
C ALA A 12 9.26 -11.25 0.04
N PRO A 13 8.81 -12.40 -0.54
CA PRO A 13 8.72 -13.67 0.19
C PRO A 13 10.02 -14.19 0.80
N ASP A 14 11.14 -13.97 0.12
CA ASP A 14 12.49 -14.33 0.59
C ASP A 14 12.85 -13.67 1.92
N VAL A 15 12.40 -12.42 2.13
CA VAL A 15 12.61 -11.69 3.38
C VAL A 15 11.49 -11.99 4.39
N PHE A 16 10.23 -11.99 3.96
CA PHE A 16 9.08 -12.19 4.86
C PHE A 16 9.12 -13.56 5.53
N ASN A 17 9.48 -14.61 4.79
CA ASN A 17 9.44 -15.99 5.29
C ASN A 17 10.55 -16.31 6.30
N ILE A 18 11.46 -15.37 6.58
CA ILE A 18 12.41 -15.48 7.69
C ILE A 18 11.70 -15.28 9.04
N LEU A 19 10.56 -14.57 9.06
CA LEU A 19 9.83 -14.28 10.30
C LEU A 19 9.30 -15.58 10.93
N PRO A 20 9.46 -15.75 12.26
CA PRO A 20 8.97 -16.94 12.95
C PRO A 20 7.43 -16.95 13.06
N TRP A 21 6.79 -15.79 13.06
CA TRP A 21 5.32 -15.62 13.16
C TRP A 21 4.65 -15.31 11.82
N ARG A 22 5.27 -15.72 10.71
CA ARG A 22 4.80 -15.39 9.35
C ARG A 22 3.38 -15.91 9.08
N ASP A 23 3.05 -17.07 9.62
CA ASP A 23 1.76 -17.71 9.43
C ASP A 23 0.66 -16.92 10.14
N GLU A 24 0.87 -16.53 11.41
CA GLU A 24 -0.10 -15.77 12.19
C GLU A 24 -0.33 -14.37 11.60
N ILE A 25 0.71 -13.73 11.08
CA ILE A 25 0.59 -12.44 10.40
C ILE A 25 -0.27 -12.58 9.14
N ILE A 26 0.01 -13.59 8.30
CA ILE A 26 -0.74 -13.80 7.07
C ILE A 26 -2.18 -14.21 7.35
N ASP A 27 -2.43 -15.10 8.30
CA ASP A 27 -3.78 -15.48 8.70
C ASP A 27 -4.58 -14.28 9.21
N SER A 28 -3.95 -13.40 9.99
CA SER A 28 -4.60 -12.16 10.44
C SER A 28 -4.96 -11.23 9.28
N LEU A 29 -4.10 -11.13 8.26
CA LEU A 29 -4.37 -10.29 7.09
C LEU A 29 -5.44 -10.91 6.17
N LEU A 30 -5.41 -12.23 5.99
CA LEU A 30 -6.41 -12.98 5.24
C LEU A 30 -7.79 -13.01 5.93
N ALA A 31 -7.83 -12.74 7.24
CA ALA A 31 -9.06 -12.52 7.98
C ALA A 31 -9.74 -11.18 7.68
N CYS A 32 -9.15 -10.30 6.88
CA CYS A 32 -9.78 -9.07 6.39
C CYS A 32 -10.68 -9.35 5.16
N ASP A 33 -11.56 -8.41 4.84
CA ASP A 33 -12.30 -8.38 3.56
C ASP A 33 -11.52 -7.58 2.50
N LEU A 34 -10.67 -6.64 2.94
CA LEU A 34 -9.80 -5.83 2.09
C LEU A 34 -8.44 -5.64 2.74
N VAL A 35 -7.37 -5.79 1.95
CA VAL A 35 -6.00 -5.42 2.34
C VAL A 35 -5.44 -4.44 1.30
N GLY A 36 -5.13 -3.23 1.76
CA GLY A 36 -4.66 -2.12 0.94
C GLY A 36 -3.16 -1.83 1.11
N PHE A 37 -2.52 -1.37 0.04
CA PHE A 37 -1.10 -1.01 0.01
C PHE A 37 -0.86 0.31 -0.70
N HIS A 38 0.29 0.95 -0.45
CA HIS A 38 0.63 2.20 -1.14
C HIS A 38 0.88 2.04 -2.65
N VAL A 39 1.52 0.94 -3.06
CA VAL A 39 1.92 0.72 -4.45
C VAL A 39 1.68 -0.73 -4.89
N PRO A 40 1.48 -0.96 -6.20
CA PRO A 40 1.27 -2.29 -6.79
C PRO A 40 2.27 -3.35 -6.38
N ARG A 41 3.55 -2.99 -6.31
CA ARG A 41 4.61 -3.94 -5.95
C ARG A 41 4.45 -4.52 -4.54
N PHE A 42 3.96 -3.74 -3.57
CA PHE A 42 3.74 -4.25 -2.20
C PHE A 42 2.54 -5.19 -2.14
N ALA A 43 1.49 -4.89 -2.92
CA ALA A 43 0.38 -5.82 -3.10
C ALA A 43 0.84 -7.14 -3.74
N GLN A 44 1.69 -7.08 -4.76
CA GLN A 44 2.26 -8.28 -5.39
C GLN A 44 3.13 -9.09 -4.43
N ASN A 45 3.97 -8.42 -3.62
CA ASN A 45 4.76 -9.07 -2.59
C ASN A 45 3.87 -9.79 -1.56
N PHE A 46 2.80 -9.14 -1.09
CA PHE A 46 1.83 -9.78 -0.20
C PHE A 46 1.20 -11.02 -0.83
N CYS A 47 0.71 -10.90 -2.08
CA CYS A 47 0.13 -12.05 -2.78
C CYS A 47 1.16 -13.18 -2.96
N ALA A 48 2.43 -12.87 -3.17
CA ALA A 48 3.50 -13.86 -3.34
C ALA A 48 3.85 -14.54 -2.01
N VAL A 49 3.79 -13.80 -0.90
CA VAL A 49 3.94 -14.38 0.43
C VAL A 49 2.80 -15.34 0.73
N VAL A 50 1.55 -14.93 0.44
CA VAL A 50 0.37 -15.79 0.63
C VAL A 50 0.52 -17.09 -0.16
N GLU A 51 0.88 -17.01 -1.45
CA GLU A 51 1.13 -18.20 -2.28
C GLU A 51 2.29 -19.07 -1.80
N SER A 52 3.29 -18.49 -1.16
CA SER A 52 4.41 -19.26 -0.61
C SER A 52 4.05 -20.03 0.67
N LEU A 53 2.96 -19.65 1.36
CA LEU A 53 2.56 -20.21 2.65
C LEU A 53 1.22 -20.96 2.60
N ARG A 54 0.40 -20.75 1.57
CA ARG A 54 -0.95 -21.33 1.43
C ARG A 54 -1.10 -21.97 0.04
N GLU A 55 -1.80 -23.09 0.01
CA GLU A 55 -2.15 -23.78 -1.24
C GLU A 55 -3.49 -23.27 -1.79
N GLY A 56 -3.74 -23.49 -3.09
CA GLY A 56 -5.03 -23.19 -3.71
C GLY A 56 -5.37 -21.70 -3.85
N VAL A 57 -4.37 -20.83 -3.76
CA VAL A 57 -4.53 -19.38 -3.91
C VAL A 57 -4.77 -19.02 -5.38
N VAL A 58 -5.83 -18.27 -5.66
CA VAL A 58 -6.17 -17.77 -7.00
C VAL A 58 -6.08 -16.25 -7.02
N ARG A 59 -5.26 -15.71 -7.93
CA ARG A 59 -5.15 -14.25 -8.16
C ARG A 59 -6.08 -13.81 -9.27
N HIS A 60 -6.81 -12.73 -9.01
CA HIS A 60 -7.50 -11.98 -10.04
C HIS A 60 -6.74 -10.68 -10.28
N GLU A 61 -6.32 -10.46 -11.51
CA GLU A 61 -5.48 -9.32 -11.88
C GLU A 61 -6.20 -8.37 -12.83
N ALA A 62 -5.93 -7.08 -12.66
CA ALA A 62 -6.36 -6.04 -13.57
C ALA A 62 -5.17 -5.19 -14.06
N PRO A 63 -5.28 -4.55 -15.24
CA PRO A 63 -4.35 -3.49 -15.64
C PRO A 63 -4.35 -2.36 -14.60
N ILE A 64 -3.18 -1.78 -14.36
CA ILE A 64 -3.06 -0.65 -13.42
C ILE A 64 -3.72 0.60 -14.03
N SER A 65 -4.66 1.21 -13.31
CA SER A 65 -5.44 2.37 -13.78
C SER A 65 -5.00 3.71 -13.19
N LEU A 66 -3.98 3.74 -12.33
CA LEU A 66 -3.53 4.95 -11.64
C LEU A 66 -2.52 5.76 -12.47
N PRO A 67 -2.45 7.10 -12.28
CA PRO A 67 -1.38 7.95 -12.83
C PRO A 67 -0.06 7.76 -12.06
N ILE A 68 0.29 6.52 -11.72
CA ILE A 68 1.60 6.18 -11.15
C ILE A 68 2.55 6.12 -12.34
N ILE A 69 3.24 7.23 -12.60
CA ILE A 69 4.38 7.41 -13.52
C ILE A 69 4.42 6.32 -14.61
N ALA A 70 3.75 6.56 -15.74
CA ALA A 70 3.73 5.69 -16.92
C ALA A 70 5.09 5.66 -17.66
N ARG A 71 6.20 5.56 -16.94
CA ARG A 71 7.52 5.31 -17.52
C ARG A 71 7.87 3.86 -17.22
N PRO A 72 7.95 2.99 -18.24
CA PRO A 72 8.42 1.64 -18.04
C PRO A 72 9.85 1.72 -17.48
N CYS A 73 9.97 1.42 -16.20
CA CYS A 73 11.24 1.17 -15.52
C CYS A 73 11.22 -0.25 -14.98
N ALA A 74 12.38 -0.78 -14.60
CA ALA A 74 12.50 -2.14 -14.07
C ALA A 74 11.57 -2.44 -12.86
N LEU A 75 10.99 -1.40 -12.24
CA LEU A 75 10.12 -1.49 -11.06
C LEU A 75 8.65 -1.13 -11.36
N SER A 76 8.28 -0.97 -12.63
CA SER A 76 6.89 -0.71 -13.02
C SER A 76 6.10 -2.02 -13.10
N GLU A 77 4.98 -2.08 -12.38
CA GLU A 77 4.05 -3.20 -12.49
C GLU A 77 3.00 -2.90 -13.57
N PRO A 78 2.87 -3.70 -14.64
CA PRO A 78 1.87 -3.47 -15.68
C PRO A 78 0.47 -3.93 -15.24
N ARG A 79 0.41 -4.82 -14.24
CA ARG A 79 -0.80 -5.45 -13.71
C ARG A 79 -0.72 -5.53 -12.20
N VAL A 80 -1.87 -5.52 -11.55
CA VAL A 80 -1.97 -5.64 -10.10
C VAL A 80 -3.04 -6.66 -9.74
N THR A 81 -2.78 -7.45 -8.71
CA THR A 81 -3.81 -8.29 -8.09
C THR A 81 -4.86 -7.38 -7.46
N VAL A 82 -6.13 -7.56 -7.83
CA VAL A 82 -7.28 -6.83 -7.28
C VAL A 82 -8.11 -7.69 -6.33
N GLN A 83 -7.94 -9.01 -6.39
CA GLN A 83 -8.59 -9.95 -5.49
C GLN A 83 -7.76 -11.23 -5.35
N LEU A 84 -7.76 -11.80 -4.15
CA LEU A 84 -7.24 -13.13 -3.82
C LEU A 84 -8.38 -14.02 -3.35
N ASP A 85 -8.49 -15.21 -3.93
CA ASP A 85 -9.40 -16.25 -3.46
C ASP A 85 -8.62 -17.43 -2.87
N LEU A 86 -9.02 -17.88 -1.67
CA LEU A 86 -8.53 -19.09 -1.03
C LEU A 86 -9.55 -19.64 -0.04
N GLU A 87 -9.67 -20.97 0.07
CA GLU A 87 -10.54 -21.65 1.05
C GLU A 87 -11.99 -21.13 1.12
N GLY A 88 -12.57 -20.78 -0.04
CA GLY A 88 -13.94 -20.24 -0.12
C GLY A 88 -14.09 -18.79 0.35
N ARG A 89 -12.97 -18.08 0.57
CA ARG A 89 -12.91 -16.68 0.95
C ARG A 89 -12.28 -15.84 -0.16
N SER A 90 -12.86 -14.67 -0.38
CA SER A 90 -12.32 -13.66 -1.30
C SER A 90 -11.87 -12.44 -0.51
N ILE A 91 -10.64 -12.00 -0.76
CA ILE A 91 -10.02 -10.81 -0.15
C ILE A 91 -9.78 -9.81 -1.27
N VAL A 92 -10.31 -8.59 -1.13
CA VAL A 92 -10.02 -7.50 -2.06
C VAL A 92 -8.62 -6.96 -1.80
N ILE A 93 -7.84 -6.78 -2.86
CA ILE A 93 -6.51 -6.20 -2.80
C ILE A 93 -6.58 -4.82 -3.43
N ASP A 94 -6.25 -3.80 -2.65
CA ASP A 94 -6.29 -2.41 -3.11
C ASP A 94 -4.90 -1.77 -3.11
N THR A 95 -4.68 -0.83 -4.02
CA THR A 95 -3.45 -0.06 -4.08
C THR A 95 -3.78 1.41 -4.22
N CYS A 96 -3.47 2.18 -3.18
CA CYS A 96 -3.77 3.60 -3.11
C CYS A 96 -2.58 4.34 -2.49
N PRO A 97 -1.88 5.22 -3.24
CA PRO A 97 -0.85 6.06 -2.65
C PRO A 97 -1.51 7.10 -1.74
N ILE A 98 -1.38 6.93 -0.43
CA ILE A 98 -1.90 7.92 0.54
C ILE A 98 -1.18 9.25 0.36
N GLY A 99 -1.98 10.31 0.25
CA GLY A 99 -1.52 11.69 0.16
C GLY A 99 -1.76 12.48 1.44
N THR A 100 -1.46 13.78 1.37
CA THR A 100 -1.75 14.74 2.44
C THR A 100 -3.07 15.48 2.14
N ALA A 101 -3.36 16.55 2.89
CA ALA A 101 -4.46 17.48 2.60
C ALA A 101 -3.93 18.81 2.02
N PRO A 102 -3.60 18.90 0.71
CA PRO A 102 -2.96 20.07 0.11
C PRO A 102 -3.69 21.38 0.35
N ALA A 103 -5.02 21.38 0.29
CA ALA A 103 -5.83 22.58 0.49
C ALA A 103 -5.71 23.12 1.92
N ILE A 104 -5.68 22.23 2.91
CA ILE A 104 -5.51 22.61 4.33
C ILE A 104 -4.10 23.15 4.54
N ILE A 105 -3.09 22.45 4.04
CA ILE A 105 -1.69 22.88 4.13
C ILE A 105 -1.52 24.27 3.50
N ALA A 106 -2.04 24.46 2.28
CA ALA A 106 -1.99 25.74 1.58
C ALA A 106 -2.70 26.85 2.36
N LYS A 107 -3.89 26.57 2.92
CA LYS A 107 -4.62 27.54 3.75
C LYS A 107 -3.84 27.94 4.99
N THR A 108 -3.27 26.98 5.71
CA THR A 108 -2.49 27.21 6.93
C THR A 108 -1.23 28.01 6.64
N VAL A 109 -0.45 27.62 5.62
CA VAL A 109 0.77 28.32 5.21
C VAL A 109 0.48 29.76 4.76
N ASN A 110 -0.61 29.97 4.02
CA ASN A 110 -0.97 31.29 3.49
C ASN A 110 -1.74 32.19 4.48
N SER A 111 -2.04 31.71 5.68
CA SER A 111 -2.66 32.52 6.73
C SER A 111 -1.74 33.67 7.17
N PRO A 112 -2.28 34.78 7.70
CA PRO A 112 -1.46 35.88 8.21
C PRO A 112 -0.43 35.43 9.25
N GLU A 113 -0.82 34.54 10.16
CA GLU A 113 0.07 33.96 11.17
C GLU A 113 1.16 33.08 10.53
N GLY A 114 0.78 32.21 9.60
CA GLY A 114 1.70 31.34 8.86
C GLY A 114 2.77 32.15 8.14
N LYS A 115 2.36 33.19 7.39
CA LYS A 115 3.28 34.11 6.71
C LYS A 115 4.19 34.85 7.68
N ALA A 116 3.64 35.39 8.77
CA ALA A 116 4.44 36.09 9.78
C ALA A 116 5.49 35.18 10.44
N ARG A 117 5.15 33.92 10.70
CA ARG A 117 6.09 32.92 11.23
C ARG A 117 7.19 32.57 10.24
N THR A 118 6.85 32.41 8.96
CA THR A 118 7.84 32.18 7.89
C THR A 118 8.83 33.35 7.78
N GLU A 119 8.34 34.60 7.79
CA GLU A 119 9.21 35.78 7.73
C GLU A 119 10.09 35.93 8.97
N ARG A 120 9.59 35.57 10.16
CA ARG A 120 10.42 35.53 11.37
C ARG A 120 11.57 34.53 11.23
N ILE A 121 11.27 33.28 10.86
CA ILE A 121 12.29 32.23 10.69
C ILE A 121 13.34 32.65 9.64
N ARG A 122 12.94 33.32 8.56
CA ARG A 122 13.87 33.84 7.55
C ARG A 122 14.80 34.93 8.05
N ARG A 123 14.37 35.75 9.00
CA ARG A 123 15.22 36.78 9.63
C ARG A 123 16.18 36.22 10.68
N ASP A 124 15.83 35.08 11.27
CA ASP A 124 16.61 34.40 12.30
C ASP A 124 17.67 33.44 11.71
N MET A 125 17.65 33.20 10.39
CA MET A 125 18.68 32.47 9.62
C MET A 125 19.75 33.41 9.09
#